data_AF-A0A352S6Z9-F1
#
_entry.id   AF-A0A352S6Z9-F1
#
_cell.length_a   1.000
_cell.length_b   1.000
_cell.length_c   1.000
_cell.angle_alpha   90.00
_cell.angle_beta   90.00
_cell.angle_gamma   90.00
#
_symmetry.space_group_name_H-M   'P 1'
#
loop_
_entity.id
_entity.type
_entity.pdbx_description
1 polymer ?
#
loop_
_entity_poly.entity_id
_entity_poly.type
_entity_poly.pdbx_seq_one_letter_code
_entity_poly.pdbx_strand_id
1 'polypeptide(L)' 'MTRIDFHSNVPDTLTYVCRLVRKAYGAGQKVVVHGAPQQLAQLDARLWSFSPLDFLPHC' A
#
# COMPACT_ATOMS: atom_id res chain seq x y z
N MET A 1 -5.93 22.82 -2.82
CA MET A 1 -5.31 22.47 -4.12
C MET A 1 -4.90 21.00 -4.05
N THR A 2 -5.15 20.20 -5.08
CA THR A 2 -4.90 18.74 -5.04
C THR A 2 -3.43 18.43 -5.30
N ARG A 3 -2.82 17.54 -4.50
CA ARG A 3 -1.44 17.07 -4.66
C ARG A 3 -1.43 15.73 -5.40
N ILE A 4 -0.54 15.58 -6.38
CA ILE A 4 -0.33 14.35 -7.14
C ILE A 4 1.17 14.06 -7.16
N ASP A 5 1.57 12.89 -6.65
CA ASP A 5 2.96 12.44 -6.62
C ASP A 5 3.11 11.20 -7.52
N PHE A 6 4.21 11.13 -8.29
CA PHE A 6 4.55 9.99 -9.14
C PHE A 6 5.77 9.27 -8.57
N HIS A 7 5.69 7.94 -8.46
CA HIS A 7 6.78 7.10 -7.99
C HIS A 7 7.23 6.16 -9.13
N SER A 8 8.43 6.37 -9.65
CA SER A 8 9.05 5.57 -10.71
C SER A 8 10.33 4.88 -10.21
N ASN A 9 10.92 4.01 -11.03
CA ASN A 9 12.11 3.22 -10.67
C ASN A 9 11.91 2.37 -9.42
N VAL A 10 10.77 1.68 -9.35
CA VAL A 10 10.39 0.80 -8.24
C VAL A 10 10.41 -0.65 -8.77
N PRO A 11 11.47 -1.43 -8.48
CA PRO A 11 11.60 -2.80 -9.00
C PRO A 11 10.51 -3.75 -8.49
N ASP A 12 10.10 -3.59 -7.23
CA ASP A 12 8.96 -4.31 -6.64
C ASP A 12 7.87 -3.32 -6.24
N THR A 13 6.93 -3.11 -7.16
CA THR A 13 5.81 -2.18 -6.97
C THR A 13 4.91 -2.57 -5.80
N LEU A 14 4.64 -3.87 -5.59
CA LEU A 14 3.71 -4.30 -4.54
C LEU A 14 4.31 -4.09 -3.14
N THR A 15 5.59 -4.40 -2.97
CA THR A 15 6.29 -4.13 -1.71
C THR A 15 6.38 -2.63 -1.44
N TYR A 16 6.56 -1.81 -2.47
CA TYR A 16 6.52 -0.36 -2.33
C TYR A 16 5.15 0.16 -1.93
N VAL A 17 4.07 -0.35 -2.54
CA VAL A 17 2.69 0.00 -2.16
C VAL A 17 2.42 -0.36 -0.70
N CYS A 18 2.88 -1.52 -0.20
CA CYS A 18 2.76 -1.86 1.22
C CYS A 18 3.36 -0.79 2.14
N ARG A 19 4.58 -0.31 1.81
CA ARG A 19 5.25 0.76 2.56
C ARG A 19 4.48 2.08 2.49
N LEU A 20 3.91 2.40 1.34
CA LEU A 20 3.14 3.63 1.14
C LEU A 20 1.83 3.60 1.94
N VAL A 21 1.08 2.50 1.88
CA VAL A 21 -0.14 2.28 2.65
C VAL A 21 0.15 2.39 4.14
N ARG A 22 1.19 1.70 4.64
CA ARG A 22 1.60 1.81 6.05
C ARG A 22 1.88 3.24 6.46
N LYS A 23 2.64 3.98 5.65
CA LYS A 23 3.02 5.36 5.93
C LYS A 23 1.79 6.26 6.02
N ALA A 24 0.87 6.13 5.06
CA ALA A 24 -0.36 6.93 5.02
C ALA A 24 -1.31 6.58 6.20
N TYR A 25 -1.47 5.28 6.49
CA TYR A 25 -2.26 4.82 7.63
C TYR A 25 -1.69 5.32 8.96
N GLY A 26 -0.37 5.21 9.16
CA GLY A 26 0.30 5.75 10.35
C GLY A 26 0.21 7.27 10.50
N ALA A 27 -0.09 7.99 9.40
CA ALA A 27 -0.41 9.41 9.41
C ALA A 27 -1.91 9.71 9.63
N GLY A 28 -2.72 8.69 9.96
CA GLY A 28 -4.16 8.81 10.20
C GLY A 28 -5.01 8.99 8.94
N GLN A 29 -4.45 8.72 7.76
CA GLN A 29 -5.17 8.90 6.49
C GLN A 29 -6.00 7.68 6.11
N LYS A 30 -7.14 7.91 5.45
CA LYS A 30 -7.89 6.87 4.75
C LYS A 30 -7.26 6.64 3.37
N VAL A 31 -7.01 5.38 3.04
CA VAL A 31 -6.30 5.00 1.81
C VAL A 31 -7.23 4.16 0.94
N VAL A 32 -7.24 4.45 -0.35
CA VAL A 32 -7.88 3.61 -1.39
C VAL A 32 -6.80 3.20 -2.37
N VAL A 33 -6.72 1.91 -2.66
CA VAL A 33 -5.82 1.37 -3.68
C VAL A 33 -6.65 0.87 -4.85
N HIS A 34 -6.24 1.26 -6.06
CA HIS A 34 -6.91 0.88 -7.30
C HIS A 34 -5.90 0.21 -8.24
N GLY A 35 -6.28 -0.88 -8.89
CA GLY A 35 -5.39 -1.68 -9.72
C GLY A 35 -6.08 -2.93 -10.28
N ALA A 36 -5.32 -3.78 -10.98
CA ALA A 36 -5.87 -5.02 -11.52
C ALA A 36 -6.25 -6.00 -10.38
N PRO A 37 -7.34 -6.78 -10.49
CA PRO A 37 -7.80 -7.67 -9.42
C PRO A 37 -6.72 -8.62 -8.89
N GLN A 38 -5.90 -9.18 -9.78
CA GLN A 38 -4.80 -10.07 -9.39
C GLN A 38 -3.75 -9.36 -8.53
N GLN A 39 -3.42 -8.11 -8.85
CA GLN A 39 -2.46 -7.32 -8.08
C GLN A 39 -3.03 -6.91 -6.72
N LEU A 40 -4.33 -6.59 -6.67
CA LEU A 40 -5.03 -6.26 -5.43
C LEU A 40 -5.08 -7.46 -4.47
N ALA A 41 -5.39 -8.65 -4.98
CA ALA A 41 -5.38 -9.88 -4.17
C ALA A 41 -3.97 -10.20 -3.63
N GLN A 42 -2.92 -9.97 -4.43
CA GLN A 42 -1.54 -10.14 -3.96
C GLN A 42 -1.14 -9.07 -2.93
N LEU A 43 -1.63 -7.84 -3.11
CA LEU A 43 -1.37 -6.74 -2.17
C LEU A 43 -2.01 -7.03 -0.81
N ASP A 44 -3.27 -7.45 -0.79
CA ASP A 44 -4.01 -7.83 0.42
C ASP A 44 -3.22 -8.87 1.24
N ALA A 45 -2.85 -9.99 0.63
CA ALA A 45 -2.05 -11.02 1.30
C ALA A 45 -0.69 -10.49 1.83
N ARG A 46 -0.04 -9.58 1.09
CA ARG A 46 1.24 -8.98 1.51
C ARG A 46 1.06 -7.98 2.66
N LEU A 47 -0.01 -7.20 2.70
CA LEU A 47 -0.26 -6.22 3.76
C LEU A 47 -0.37 -6.89 5.14
N TRP A 48 -0.81 -8.14 5.20
CA TRP A 48 -0.82 -8.95 6.44
C TRP A 48 0.56 -9.41 6.92
N SER A 49 1.56 -9.52 6.03
CA SER A 49 2.81 -10.24 6.33
C SER A 49 4.09 -9.43 6.13
N PHE A 50 4.06 -8.32 5.36
CA PHE A 50 5.27 -7.57 5.00
C PHE A 50 5.94 -6.86 6.19
N SER A 51 5.19 -6.59 7.27
CA SER A 51 5.70 -5.98 8.49
C SER A 51 5.17 -6.71 9.71
N PRO A 52 5.96 -7.63 10.31
CA PRO A 52 5.47 -8.56 11.32
C PRO A 52 4.87 -7.94 12.59
N LEU A 53 5.21 -6.69 12.89
CA LEU A 53 4.77 -5.98 14.10
C LEU A 53 3.67 -4.95 13.83
N ASP A 54 3.39 -4.65 12.56
CA ASP A 54 2.38 -3.66 12.20
C ASP A 54 1.03 -4.35 11.98
N PHE A 55 -0.04 -3.75 12.50
CA PHE A 55 -1.40 -4.12 12.15
C PHE A 55 -2.00 -3.05 11.23
N LEU A 56 -2.25 -3.41 9.98
CA LEU A 56 -2.86 -2.53 8.97
C LEU A 56 -4.25 -3.08 8.62
N PRO A 57 -5.35 -2.57 9.18
CA PRO A 57 -6.68 -3.02 8.80
C PRO A 57 -6.98 -2.63 7.33
N HIS A 58 -7.42 -3.59 6.53
CA HIS A 58 -7.77 -3.42 5.11
C HIS A 58 -8.83 -4.44 4.67
N CYS A 59 -9.39 -4.25 3.45
CA CYS A 59 -10.39 -5.10 2.81
C CYS A 59 -10.25 -5.11 1.29
#